data_AF-A0A4Z2FGX8-F1
#
_entry.id   AF-A0A4Z2FGX8-F1
#
_cell.length_a   1.000
_cell.length_b   1.000
_cell.length_c   1.000
_cell.angle_alpha   90.00
_cell.angle_beta   90.00
_cell.angle_gamma   90.00
#
_symmetry.space_group_name_H-M   'P 1'
#
loop_
_entity.id
_entity.type
_entity.pdbx_description
1 polymer ?
#
loop_
_entity_poly.entity_id
_entity_poly.type
_entity_poly.pdbx_seq_one_letter_code
_entity_poly.pdbx_strand_id
1 'polypeptide(L)'
;METRKREQWRKKREYILASAGYVVGLGNVWRFPYLCYKNGGGVFLLPYCFFAVLCGVPLFLMETVIGQYTQEGAITCWAKLCPLAQGAGYSTIVIQLYSRLYIIILAWALLYFFYCFRDPLPWATCNNPWNTDRCVDLTATNWTAIHGGNLTVNWTSGNLSESSASEFWHRGILSMSGGIQEVGSVKWELLLCLLACWVACYFCIWKGVHFTGKVRLGVRIQGPCIPLKLERCTVECASPGVSTRTIYVMFVCLLE
;
A
#
# COMPACT_ATOMS: atom_id res chain seq x y z
N MET A 1 -43.41 -3.27 -12.32
CA MET A 1 -41.97 -3.02 -12.17
C MET A 1 -41.29 -4.35 -11.91
N GLU A 2 -40.49 -4.84 -12.84
CA GLU A 2 -39.68 -6.03 -12.62
C GLU A 2 -38.60 -5.68 -11.58
N THR A 3 -38.76 -6.18 -10.35
CA THR A 3 -37.72 -6.06 -9.32
C THR A 3 -36.53 -6.89 -9.79
N ARG A 4 -35.56 -6.24 -10.42
CA ARG A 4 -34.29 -6.86 -10.84
C ARG A 4 -33.66 -7.50 -9.60
N LYS A 5 -33.71 -8.84 -9.50
CA LYS A 5 -33.12 -9.57 -8.37
C LYS A 5 -31.64 -9.21 -8.27
N ARG A 6 -31.20 -8.80 -7.07
CA ARG A 6 -29.80 -8.48 -6.78
C ARG A 6 -28.94 -9.72 -7.06
N GLU A 7 -27.79 -9.52 -7.69
CA GLU A 7 -26.82 -10.59 -7.89
C GLU A 7 -26.35 -11.14 -6.54
N GLN A 8 -26.25 -12.46 -6.45
CA GLN A 8 -25.81 -13.17 -5.25
C GLN A 8 -24.43 -13.81 -5.49
N TRP A 9 -23.65 -13.94 -4.42
CA TRP A 9 -22.40 -14.68 -4.46
C TRP A 9 -22.63 -16.14 -4.83
N ARG A 10 -21.87 -16.65 -5.80
CA ARG A 10 -22.03 -18.04 -6.29
C ARG A 10 -21.53 -19.06 -5.26
N LYS A 11 -20.54 -18.68 -4.45
CA LYS A 11 -19.97 -19.52 -3.38
C LYS A 11 -19.70 -18.71 -2.11
N LYS A 12 -19.96 -19.30 -0.93
CA LYS A 12 -19.65 -18.69 0.38
C LYS A 12 -18.17 -18.30 0.53
N ARG A 13 -17.26 -19.09 -0.06
CA ARG A 13 -15.82 -18.81 -0.05
C ARG A 13 -15.45 -17.53 -0.79
N GLU A 14 -16.16 -17.18 -1.86
CA GLU A 14 -15.91 -15.95 -2.62
C GLU A 14 -16.24 -14.72 -1.77
N TYR A 15 -17.33 -14.80 -1.00
CA TYR A 15 -17.71 -13.78 -0.04
C TYR A 15 -16.69 -13.63 1.10
N ILE A 16 -16.29 -14.72 1.76
CA ILE A 16 -15.29 -14.67 2.85
C ILE A 16 -13.97 -14.08 2.34
N LEU A 17 -13.54 -14.47 1.13
CA LEU A 17 -12.31 -13.96 0.54
C LEU A 17 -12.42 -12.47 0.16
N ALA A 18 -13.59 -12.02 -0.29
CA ALA A 18 -13.85 -10.61 -0.52
C ALA A 18 -13.73 -9.81 0.78
N SER A 19 -14.44 -10.23 1.82
CA SER A 19 -14.41 -9.59 3.14
C SER A 19 -13.01 -9.60 3.77
N ALA A 20 -12.24 -10.69 3.62
CA ALA A 20 -10.87 -10.74 4.11
C ALA A 20 -9.94 -9.78 3.37
N GLY A 21 -10.12 -9.61 2.05
CA GLY A 21 -9.37 -8.64 1.25
C GLY A 21 -9.62 -7.20 1.70
N TYR A 22 -10.88 -6.87 2.02
CA TYR A 22 -11.24 -5.55 2.55
C TYR A 22 -10.54 -5.22 3.90
N VAL A 23 -10.37 -6.22 4.77
CA VAL A 23 -9.74 -6.03 6.10
C VAL A 23 -8.21 -5.95 6.01
N VAL A 24 -7.59 -6.59 5.02
CA VAL A 24 -6.13 -6.65 4.88
C VAL A 24 -5.63 -5.47 4.04
N GLY A 25 -5.34 -4.34 4.69
CA GLY A 25 -4.81 -3.14 4.02
C GLY A 25 -3.30 -2.98 4.14
N LEU A 26 -2.76 -2.02 3.38
CA LEU A 26 -1.36 -1.57 3.46
C LEU A 26 -0.97 -1.07 4.86
N GLY A 27 -1.94 -0.52 5.60
CA GLY A 27 -1.76 -0.15 7.00
C GLY A 27 -1.30 -1.32 7.89
N ASN A 28 -1.70 -2.56 7.60
CA ASN A 28 -1.29 -3.72 8.40
C ASN A 28 0.21 -4.04 8.20
N VAL A 29 0.80 -3.60 7.10
CA VAL A 29 2.18 -3.93 6.70
C VAL A 29 3.17 -2.96 7.35
N TRP A 30 2.92 -1.66 7.27
CA TRP A 30 3.86 -0.66 7.80
C TRP A 30 3.36 0.02 9.08
N ARG A 31 2.06 0.30 9.19
CA ARG A 31 1.54 1.19 10.24
C ARG A 31 1.43 0.44 11.54
N PHE A 32 0.95 -0.80 11.47
CA PHE A 32 0.86 -1.67 12.63
C PHE A 32 2.24 -1.96 13.24
N PRO A 33 3.27 -2.41 12.49
CA PRO A 33 4.60 -2.59 13.07
C PRO A 33 5.23 -1.29 13.59
N TYR A 34 5.08 -0.18 12.86
CA TYR A 34 5.59 1.12 13.30
C TYR A 34 4.97 1.56 14.63
N LEU A 35 3.65 1.45 14.77
CA LEU A 35 2.94 1.85 15.98
C LEU A 35 3.21 0.90 17.16
N CYS A 36 3.31 -0.40 16.87
CA CYS A 36 3.72 -1.42 17.84
C CYS A 36 5.11 -1.10 18.41
N TYR A 37 6.09 -0.84 17.54
CA TYR A 37 7.45 -0.49 17.95
C TYR A 37 7.49 0.78 18.80
N LYS A 38 6.78 1.84 18.38
CA LYS A 38 6.77 3.13 19.09
C LYS A 38 6.08 3.05 20.46
N ASN A 39 5.09 2.18 20.63
CA ASN A 39 4.25 2.09 21.83
C ASN A 39 4.63 0.93 22.77
N GLY A 40 5.92 0.62 22.88
CA GLY A 40 6.41 -0.42 23.80
C GLY A 40 6.49 -1.83 23.20
N GLY A 41 6.62 -1.94 21.87
CA GLY A 41 6.79 -3.19 21.16
C GLY A 41 5.64 -4.17 21.41
N GLY A 42 5.97 -5.40 21.79
CA GLY A 42 4.98 -6.46 22.01
C GLY A 42 3.91 -6.16 23.06
N VAL A 43 4.16 -5.23 24.01
CA VAL A 43 3.17 -4.86 25.03
C VAL A 43 1.95 -4.15 24.41
N PHE A 44 2.14 -3.46 23.29
CA PHE A 44 1.05 -2.82 22.54
C PHE A 44 -0.02 -3.81 22.07
N LEU A 45 0.31 -5.10 21.94
CA LEU A 45 -0.62 -6.13 21.50
C LEU A 45 -1.75 -6.38 22.51
N LEU A 46 -1.52 -6.16 23.81
CA LEU A 46 -2.54 -6.36 24.85
C LEU A 46 -3.73 -5.40 24.69
N PRO A 47 -3.55 -4.06 24.73
CA PRO A 47 -4.65 -3.14 24.50
C PRO A 47 -5.20 -3.26 23.07
N TYR A 48 -4.36 -3.55 22.07
CA TYR A 48 -4.81 -3.77 20.69
C TYR A 48 -5.81 -4.93 20.60
N CYS A 49 -5.49 -6.10 21.16
CA CYS A 49 -6.38 -7.26 21.15
C CYS A 49 -7.66 -7.00 21.97
N PHE A 50 -7.54 -6.31 23.11
CA PHE A 50 -8.69 -5.95 23.95
C PHE A 50 -9.71 -5.09 23.19
N PHE A 51 -9.28 -3.98 22.58
CA PHE A 51 -10.15 -3.12 21.78
C PHE A 51 -10.60 -3.78 20.47
N ALA A 52 -9.78 -4.66 19.88
CA ALA A 52 -10.18 -5.42 18.69
C ALA A 52 -11.35 -6.36 19.00
N VAL A 53 -11.33 -7.06 20.13
CA VAL A 53 -12.42 -7.98 20.52
C VAL A 53 -13.66 -7.21 21.02
N LEU A 54 -13.49 -6.14 21.78
CA LEU A 54 -14.63 -5.41 22.37
C LEU A 54 -15.27 -4.40 21.43
N CYS A 55 -14.52 -3.79 20.52
CA CYS A 55 -15.02 -2.75 19.62
C CYS A 55 -14.92 -3.18 18.16
N GLY A 56 -13.76 -3.70 17.74
CA GLY A 56 -13.52 -4.05 16.33
C GLY A 56 -14.45 -5.14 15.81
N VAL A 57 -14.50 -6.29 16.48
CA VAL A 57 -15.32 -7.45 16.09
C VAL A 57 -16.82 -7.11 16.13
N PRO A 58 -17.37 -6.49 17.20
CA PRO A 58 -18.79 -6.11 17.22
C PRO A 58 -19.17 -5.12 16.13
N LEU A 59 -18.34 -4.12 15.83
CA LEU A 59 -18.62 -3.15 14.76
C LEU A 59 -18.61 -3.82 13.38
N PHE A 60 -17.62 -4.68 13.11
CA PHE A 60 -17.54 -5.43 11.85
C PHE A 60 -18.74 -6.37 11.65
N LEU A 61 -19.15 -7.07 12.71
CA LEU A 61 -20.32 -7.95 12.67
C LEU A 61 -21.62 -7.15 12.51
N MET A 62 -21.76 -6.03 13.23
CA MET A 62 -22.92 -5.15 13.11
C MET A 62 -23.07 -4.63 11.67
N GLU A 63 -22.00 -4.13 11.06
CA GLU A 63 -22.00 -3.65 9.68
C GLU A 63 -22.39 -4.78 8.70
N THR A 64 -21.81 -5.97 8.90
CA THR A 64 -22.11 -7.14 8.06
C THR A 64 -23.57 -7.57 8.17
N VAL A 65 -24.11 -7.64 9.39
CA VAL A 65 -25.51 -8.02 9.64
C VAL A 65 -26.48 -6.99 9.08
N ILE A 66 -26.19 -5.69 9.25
CA ILE A 66 -27.02 -4.61 8.71
C ILE A 66 -27.03 -4.65 7.17
N GLY A 67 -25.87 -4.85 6.53
CA GLY A 67 -25.78 -4.99 5.08
C GLY A 67 -26.53 -6.23 4.56
N GLN A 68 -26.45 -7.34 5.29
CA GLN A 68 -27.19 -8.56 4.95
C GLN A 68 -28.71 -8.44 5.18
N TYR A 69 -29.14 -7.72 6.23
CA TYR A 69 -30.56 -7.55 6.55
C TYR A 69 -31.23 -6.57 5.57
N THR A 70 -30.60 -5.43 5.30
CA THR A 70 -31.20 -4.40 4.44
C THR A 70 -31.06 -4.72 2.94
N GLN A 71 -30.01 -5.44 2.52
CA GLN A 71 -29.70 -5.74 1.11
C GLN A 71 -29.57 -4.48 0.23
N GLU A 72 -29.21 -3.37 0.84
CA GLU A 72 -29.19 -2.03 0.24
C GLU A 72 -27.79 -1.40 0.28
N GLY A 73 -27.59 -0.31 -0.46
CA GLY A 73 -26.34 0.47 -0.38
C GLY A 73 -26.26 1.31 0.91
N ALA A 74 -25.10 1.88 1.20
CA ALA A 74 -24.86 2.60 2.47
C ALA A 74 -25.89 3.72 2.75
N ILE A 75 -26.23 4.56 1.76
CA ILE A 75 -27.22 5.64 1.95
C ILE A 75 -28.63 5.08 2.20
N THR A 76 -29.09 4.17 1.34
CA THR A 76 -30.45 3.63 1.40
C THR A 76 -30.65 2.71 2.61
N CYS A 77 -29.58 2.07 3.09
CA CYS A 77 -29.56 1.32 4.34
C CYS A 77 -29.87 2.22 5.55
N TRP A 78 -29.15 3.34 5.72
CA TRP A 78 -29.41 4.27 6.82
C TRP A 78 -30.78 4.92 6.72
N ALA A 79 -31.24 5.27 5.52
CA ALA A 79 -32.58 5.82 5.32
C ALA A 79 -33.70 4.85 5.76
N LYS A 80 -33.52 3.52 5.60
CA LYS A 80 -34.49 2.50 6.05
C LYS A 80 -34.40 2.20 7.55
N LEU A 81 -33.21 2.29 8.15
CA LEU A 81 -33.02 1.98 9.57
C LEU A 81 -33.36 3.16 10.48
N CYS A 82 -32.81 4.34 10.17
CA CYS A 82 -33.06 5.58 10.89
C CYS A 82 -32.83 6.79 9.95
N PRO A 83 -33.88 7.47 9.47
CA PRO A 83 -33.73 8.57 8.52
C PRO A 83 -32.93 9.75 9.09
N LEU A 84 -32.92 9.94 10.41
CA LEU A 84 -32.08 10.95 11.06
C LEU A 84 -30.57 10.68 10.88
N ALA A 85 -30.17 9.42 10.76
CA ALA A 85 -28.79 9.00 10.57
C ALA A 85 -28.38 8.91 9.08
N GLN A 86 -29.20 9.40 8.13
CA GLN A 86 -28.89 9.36 6.70
C GLN A 86 -27.55 10.04 6.35
N GLY A 87 -27.14 11.04 7.13
CA GLY A 87 -25.82 11.69 6.99
C GLY A 87 -24.63 10.72 7.14
N ALA A 88 -24.78 9.63 7.91
CA ALA A 88 -23.77 8.59 8.01
C ALA A 88 -23.51 7.94 6.65
N GLY A 89 -24.55 7.66 5.86
CA GLY A 89 -24.41 7.14 4.50
C GLY A 89 -23.58 8.06 3.60
N TYR A 90 -23.84 9.37 3.60
CA TYR A 90 -23.07 10.33 2.81
C TYR A 90 -21.61 10.44 3.28
N SER A 91 -21.38 10.41 4.60
CA SER A 91 -20.01 10.44 5.14
C SER A 91 -19.16 9.26 4.64
N THR A 92 -19.74 8.06 4.52
CA THR A 92 -19.02 6.90 3.98
C THR A 92 -18.56 7.12 2.54
N ILE A 93 -19.37 7.77 1.69
CA ILE A 93 -18.98 8.07 0.30
C ILE A 93 -17.82 9.07 0.27
N VAL A 94 -17.86 10.11 1.12
CA VAL A 94 -16.77 11.10 1.19
C VAL A 94 -15.48 10.46 1.66
N ILE A 95 -15.54 9.60 2.68
CA ILE A 95 -14.38 8.84 3.17
C ILE A 95 -13.83 7.93 2.07
N GLN A 96 -14.71 7.28 1.29
CA GLN A 96 -14.30 6.43 0.18
C GLN A 96 -13.74 7.21 -1.03
N LEU A 97 -14.15 8.47 -1.21
CA LEU A 97 -13.51 9.34 -2.19
C LEU A 97 -12.09 9.71 -1.76
N TYR A 98 -11.88 9.99 -0.47
CA TYR A 98 -10.55 10.26 0.07
C TYR A 98 -9.65 9.01 0.03
N SER A 99 -10.20 7.83 0.30
CA SER A 99 -9.45 6.56 0.25
C SER A 99 -8.92 6.24 -1.16
N ARG A 100 -9.57 6.75 -2.24
CA ARG A 100 -9.06 6.63 -3.62
C ARG A 100 -7.69 7.27 -3.82
N LEU A 101 -7.29 8.25 -2.99
CA LEU A 101 -5.96 8.86 -3.06
C LEU A 101 -4.82 7.87 -2.76
N TYR A 102 -5.11 6.77 -2.05
CA TYR A 102 -4.13 5.72 -1.77
C TYR A 102 -3.62 5.01 -3.04
N ILE A 103 -4.30 5.18 -4.18
CA ILE A 103 -3.82 4.65 -5.48
C ILE A 103 -2.44 5.23 -5.88
N ILE A 104 -2.08 6.40 -5.37
CA ILE A 104 -0.75 7.00 -5.58
C ILE A 104 0.35 6.09 -5.01
N ILE A 105 0.12 5.49 -3.85
CA ILE A 105 1.07 4.56 -3.24
C ILE A 105 1.20 3.29 -4.09
N LEU A 106 0.09 2.83 -4.67
CA LEU A 106 0.11 1.70 -5.59
C LEU A 106 0.93 2.01 -6.85
N ALA A 107 0.85 3.24 -7.36
CA ALA A 107 1.66 3.72 -8.47
C ALA A 107 3.16 3.74 -8.14
N TRP A 108 3.54 4.18 -6.93
CA TRP A 108 4.92 4.07 -6.45
C TRP A 108 5.39 2.63 -6.42
N ALA A 109 4.58 1.73 -5.85
CA ALA A 109 4.91 0.30 -5.77
C ALA A 109 5.08 -0.34 -7.16
N LEU A 110 4.22 0.03 -8.12
CA LEU A 110 4.32 -0.43 -9.51
C LEU A 110 5.59 0.09 -10.20
N LEU A 111 5.95 1.35 -9.96
CA LEU A 111 7.18 1.94 -10.48
C LEU A 111 8.43 1.23 -9.92
N TYR A 112 8.47 0.99 -8.61
CA TYR A 112 9.53 0.20 -7.98
C TYR A 112 9.62 -1.22 -8.54
N PHE A 113 8.47 -1.85 -8.79
CA PHE A 113 8.42 -3.18 -9.42
C PHE A 113 9.08 -3.18 -10.80
N PHE A 114 8.87 -2.16 -11.63
CA PHE A 114 9.55 -2.06 -12.92
C PHE A 114 11.06 -1.82 -12.77
N TYR A 115 11.48 -1.04 -11.78
CA TYR A 115 12.91 -0.82 -11.52
C TYR A 115 13.65 -2.06 -11.02
N CYS A 116 12.96 -3.04 -10.41
CA CYS A 116 13.57 -4.32 -10.01
C CYS A 116 14.10 -5.15 -11.19
N PHE A 117 13.70 -4.85 -12.43
CA PHE A 117 14.24 -5.50 -13.63
C PHE A 117 15.49 -4.82 -14.19
N ARG A 118 15.99 -3.76 -13.54
CA ARG A 118 17.24 -3.09 -13.92
C ARG A 118 18.41 -3.65 -13.12
N ASP A 119 19.47 -4.03 -13.82
CA ASP A 119 20.76 -4.43 -13.25
C ASP A 119 21.84 -3.41 -13.70
N PRO A 120 22.50 -2.66 -12.79
CA PRO A 120 22.33 -2.63 -11.34
C PRO A 120 21.06 -1.89 -10.90
N LEU A 121 20.58 -2.18 -9.68
CA LEU A 121 19.39 -1.55 -9.13
C LEU A 121 19.64 -0.03 -8.94
N PRO A 122 18.66 0.85 -9.25
CA PRO A 122 18.86 2.30 -9.20
C PRO A 122 19.20 2.85 -7.81
N TRP A 123 18.75 2.18 -6.75
CA TRP A 123 19.02 2.56 -5.35
C TRP A 123 20.22 1.82 -4.73
N ALA A 124 20.87 0.92 -5.47
CA ALA A 124 22.00 0.16 -4.94
C ALA A 124 23.29 0.97 -4.94
N THR A 125 23.44 1.97 -5.81
CA THR A 125 24.71 2.70 -5.96
C THR A 125 24.54 4.22 -5.82
N CYS A 126 25.61 4.88 -5.41
CA CYS A 126 25.67 6.34 -5.36
C CYS A 126 26.04 7.01 -6.71
N ASN A 127 26.30 6.23 -7.77
CA ASN A 127 26.72 6.76 -9.08
C ASN A 127 25.52 7.03 -10.02
N ASN A 128 24.62 7.94 -9.62
CA ASN A 128 23.42 8.27 -10.38
C ASN A 128 23.20 9.79 -10.47
N PRO A 129 22.51 10.30 -11.52
CA PRO A 129 22.38 11.74 -11.75
C PRO A 129 21.55 12.49 -10.68
N TRP A 130 20.79 11.76 -9.85
CA TRP A 130 20.00 12.35 -8.75
C TRP A 130 20.74 12.39 -7.41
N ASN A 131 21.91 11.75 -7.30
CA ASN A 131 22.63 11.66 -6.05
C ASN A 131 23.49 12.91 -5.78
N THR A 132 23.75 13.18 -4.51
CA THR A 132 24.65 14.25 -4.08
C THR A 132 25.97 13.72 -3.54
N ASP A 133 26.91 14.62 -3.30
CA ASP A 133 28.19 14.34 -2.62
C ASP A 133 28.03 13.75 -1.21
N ARG A 134 26.80 13.75 -0.67
CA ARG A 134 26.45 13.21 0.66
C ARG A 134 25.93 11.76 0.62
N CYS A 135 25.81 11.17 -0.57
CA CYS A 135 25.32 9.81 -0.74
C CYS A 135 26.34 8.78 -0.20
N VAL A 136 25.87 7.86 0.63
CA VAL A 136 26.67 6.73 1.12
C VAL A 136 26.07 5.40 0.64
N ASP A 137 26.93 4.57 0.05
CA ASP A 137 26.60 3.22 -0.38
C ASP A 137 26.74 2.25 0.81
N LEU A 138 25.62 1.65 1.23
CA LEU A 138 25.57 0.72 2.35
C LEU A 138 26.30 -0.61 2.06
N THR A 139 26.54 -0.92 0.78
CA THR A 139 27.19 -2.16 0.33
C THR A 139 28.70 -2.03 0.16
N ALA A 140 29.25 -0.81 0.18
CA ALA A 140 30.67 -0.59 0.12
C ALA A 140 31.33 -1.19 1.38
N THR A 141 32.04 -2.29 1.20
CA THR A 141 32.81 -3.07 2.20
C THR A 141 33.92 -2.31 2.92
N ASN A 142 33.93 -0.98 2.82
CA ASN A 142 34.93 -0.08 3.37
C ASN A 142 34.27 0.97 4.29
N TRP A 143 33.42 0.55 5.22
CA TRP A 143 33.12 1.34 6.42
C TRP A 143 34.40 1.73 7.19
N THR A 144 35.50 0.99 6.98
CA THR A 144 36.84 1.28 7.49
C THR A 144 37.61 2.33 6.69
N ALA A 145 37.31 2.59 5.41
CA ALA A 145 37.99 3.64 4.63
C ALA A 145 37.47 5.05 4.94
N ILE A 146 36.24 5.17 5.47
CA ILE A 146 35.70 6.43 5.99
C ILE A 146 36.48 6.88 7.24
N HIS A 147 37.10 5.95 7.97
CA HIS A 147 38.00 6.25 9.10
C HIS A 147 39.50 6.18 8.76
N GLY A 148 39.88 5.62 7.60
CA GLY A 148 41.27 5.41 7.20
C GLY A 148 41.81 6.38 6.12
N GLY A 149 40.93 7.13 5.45
CA GLY A 149 41.32 8.22 4.56
C GLY A 149 41.52 9.50 5.34
N ASN A 150 42.55 10.29 4.99
CA ASN A 150 42.84 11.62 5.52
C ASN A 150 41.79 12.67 5.08
N LEU A 151 40.50 12.33 5.21
CA LEU A 151 39.39 13.25 5.11
C LEU A 151 39.21 13.83 6.51
N THR A 152 39.68 15.06 6.70
CA THR A 152 39.32 15.89 7.84
C THR A 152 37.82 16.19 7.76
N VAL A 153 37.00 15.23 8.18
CA VAL A 153 35.58 15.46 8.41
C VAL A 153 35.51 16.32 9.66
N ASN A 154 35.26 17.61 9.49
CA ASN A 154 35.05 18.52 10.60
C ASN A 154 33.76 18.08 11.33
N TRP A 155 33.92 17.39 12.45
CA TRP A 155 32.86 16.80 13.28
C TRP A 155 31.90 17.84 13.89
N THR A 156 32.07 19.12 13.58
CA THR A 156 31.12 20.20 13.87
C THR A 156 29.91 20.23 12.92
N SER A 157 29.86 19.38 11.90
CA SER A 157 28.73 19.25 10.97
C SER A 157 27.96 17.95 11.26
N GLY A 158 26.97 18.02 12.14
CA GLY A 158 26.18 16.84 12.54
C GLY A 158 25.47 16.15 11.35
N ASN A 159 25.36 14.82 11.43
CA ASN A 159 24.37 13.97 10.74
C ASN A 159 23.96 14.38 9.33
N LEU A 160 24.85 14.29 8.34
CA LEU A 160 24.56 14.74 6.98
C LEU A 160 24.88 13.71 5.88
N SER A 161 24.99 12.42 6.23
CA SER A 161 25.11 11.32 5.26
C SER A 161 23.75 10.67 5.03
N GLU A 162 23.26 10.69 3.79
CA GLU A 162 22.00 10.05 3.38
C GLU A 162 22.30 8.74 2.62
N SER A 163 21.46 7.73 2.81
CA SER A 163 21.63 6.46 2.08
C SER A 163 21.23 6.60 0.61
N SER A 164 21.87 5.83 -0.28
CA SER A 164 21.52 5.78 -1.71
C SER A 164 20.03 5.52 -1.97
N ALA A 165 19.39 4.69 -1.13
CA ALA A 165 17.96 4.41 -1.21
C ALA A 165 17.08 5.60 -0.78
N SER A 166 17.49 6.34 0.24
CA SER A 166 16.81 7.57 0.68
C SER A 166 16.91 8.66 -0.37
N GLU A 167 18.09 8.88 -0.96
CA GLU A 167 18.27 9.87 -2.03
C GLU A 167 17.48 9.50 -3.28
N PHE A 168 17.45 8.22 -3.64
CA PHE A 168 16.62 7.74 -4.76
C PHE A 168 15.13 8.03 -4.55
N TRP A 169 14.60 7.81 -3.34
CA TRP A 169 13.21 8.13 -3.02
C TRP A 169 12.94 9.65 -3.10
N HIS A 170 13.72 10.47 -2.40
CA HIS A 170 13.47 11.91 -2.29
C HIS A 170 13.73 12.68 -3.59
N ARG A 171 14.83 12.37 -4.29
CA ARG A 171 15.29 13.13 -5.46
C ARG A 171 14.92 12.46 -6.77
N GLY A 172 15.09 11.14 -6.86
CA GLY A 172 14.79 10.37 -8.06
C GLY A 172 13.29 10.30 -8.34
N ILE A 173 12.55 9.63 -7.45
CA ILE A 173 11.12 9.32 -7.63
C ILE A 173 10.24 10.51 -7.29
N LEU A 174 10.32 11.04 -6.06
CA LEU A 174 9.42 12.13 -5.64
C LEU A 174 9.83 13.48 -6.22
N SER A 175 11.14 13.71 -6.42
CA SER A 175 11.70 15.04 -6.70
C SER A 175 11.08 16.11 -5.79
N MET A 176 11.24 15.90 -4.49
CA MET A 176 10.66 16.74 -3.44
C MET A 176 11.10 18.21 -3.62
N SER A 177 10.13 19.11 -3.71
CA SER A 177 10.37 20.56 -3.76
C SER A 177 10.74 21.11 -2.38
N GLY A 178 11.22 22.36 -2.34
CA GLY A 178 11.67 23.01 -1.10
C GLY A 178 10.56 23.31 -0.10
N GLY A 179 9.29 23.27 -0.53
CA GLY A 179 8.13 23.55 0.32
C GLY A 179 6.80 23.20 -0.34
N ILE A 180 5.73 23.19 0.44
CA ILE A 180 4.38 22.81 -0.03
C ILE A 180 3.75 23.84 -0.97
N GLN A 181 4.27 25.07 -0.95
CA GLN A 181 3.85 26.20 -1.78
C GLN A 181 4.40 26.10 -3.21
N GLU A 182 5.49 25.37 -3.39
CA GLU A 182 6.15 25.18 -4.69
C GLU A 182 5.80 23.80 -5.23
N VAL A 183 4.76 23.75 -6.06
CA VAL A 183 4.40 22.53 -6.78
C VAL A 183 5.43 22.36 -7.91
N GLY A 184 6.36 21.42 -7.72
CA GLY A 184 7.42 21.12 -8.69
C GLY A 184 6.89 20.54 -10.01
N SER A 185 7.79 19.96 -10.81
CA SER A 185 7.41 19.35 -12.09
C SER A 185 6.78 17.97 -11.93
N VAL A 186 5.83 17.63 -12.82
CA VAL A 186 5.18 16.31 -12.83
C VAL A 186 6.13 15.28 -13.46
N LYS A 187 6.42 14.21 -12.71
CA LYS A 187 7.20 13.07 -13.20
C LYS A 187 6.36 12.19 -14.10
N TRP A 188 6.69 12.16 -15.39
CA TRP A 188 5.95 11.40 -16.41
C TRP A 188 5.93 9.88 -16.14
N GLU A 189 7.02 9.31 -15.63
CA GLU A 189 7.07 7.88 -15.28
C GLU A 189 6.04 7.52 -14.20
N LEU A 190 5.89 8.40 -13.20
CA LEU A 190 4.89 8.23 -12.14
C LEU A 190 3.47 8.43 -12.65
N LEU A 191 3.27 9.44 -13.52
CA LEU A 191 1.96 9.69 -14.15
C LEU A 191 1.50 8.49 -14.98
N LEU A 192 2.39 7.87 -15.74
CA LEU A 192 2.07 6.67 -16.54
C LEU A 192 1.74 5.47 -15.65
N CYS A 193 2.50 5.25 -14.58
CA CYS A 193 2.19 4.20 -13.61
C CYS A 193 0.84 4.43 -12.92
N LEU A 194 0.52 5.68 -12.58
CA LEU A 194 -0.76 6.08 -12.00
C LEU A 194 -1.92 5.81 -12.97
N LEU A 195 -1.76 6.19 -14.24
CA LEU A 195 -2.74 5.90 -15.30
C LEU A 195 -2.95 4.39 -15.44
N ALA A 196 -1.86 3.60 -15.46
CA ALA A 196 -1.93 2.15 -15.56
C ALA A 196 -2.70 1.53 -14.38
N CYS A 197 -2.46 2.00 -13.15
CA CYS A 197 -3.24 1.58 -11.98
C CYS A 197 -4.73 1.91 -12.14
N TRP A 198 -5.09 3.11 -12.57
CA TRP A 198 -6.49 3.49 -12.81
C TRP A 198 -7.18 2.65 -13.88
N VAL A 199 -6.49 2.38 -14.99
CA VAL A 199 -6.98 1.53 -16.07
C VAL A 199 -7.19 0.09 -15.57
N ALA A 200 -6.23 -0.44 -14.80
CA ALA A 200 -6.38 -1.76 -14.18
C ALA A 200 -7.59 -1.82 -13.23
N CYS A 201 -7.76 -0.79 -12.37
CA CYS A 201 -8.93 -0.70 -11.50
C CYS A 201 -10.24 -0.65 -12.27
N TYR A 202 -10.28 0.13 -13.35
CA TYR A 202 -11.44 0.21 -14.21
C TYR A 202 -11.81 -1.16 -14.81
N PHE A 203 -10.83 -1.90 -15.34
CA PHE A 203 -11.07 -3.25 -15.88
C PHE A 203 -11.51 -4.26 -14.82
N CYS A 204 -10.99 -4.15 -13.60
CA CYS A 204 -11.42 -4.99 -12.48
C CYS A 204 -12.89 -4.76 -12.09
N ILE A 205 -13.38 -3.52 -12.21
CA ILE A 205 -14.73 -3.13 -11.82
C ILE A 205 -15.73 -3.31 -12.98
N TRP A 206 -15.31 -3.11 -14.23
CA TRP A 206 -16.20 -3.09 -15.41
C TRP A 206 -17.11 -4.32 -15.49
N LYS A 207 -16.59 -5.54 -15.23
CA LYS A 207 -17.40 -6.76 -15.29
C LYS A 207 -18.19 -7.11 -14.02
N GLY A 208 -18.23 -6.23 -13.02
CA GLY A 208 -18.97 -6.43 -11.78
C GLY A 208 -18.41 -7.55 -10.89
N VAL A 209 -19.19 -7.88 -9.86
CA VAL A 209 -18.80 -8.72 -8.71
C VAL A 209 -18.39 -10.15 -9.11
N HIS A 210 -18.92 -10.65 -10.23
CA HIS A 210 -18.65 -12.00 -10.74
C HIS A 210 -17.22 -12.17 -11.32
N PHE A 211 -16.58 -11.10 -11.79
CA PHE A 211 -15.18 -11.15 -12.24
C PHE A 211 -14.22 -11.02 -11.04
N THR A 212 -14.53 -10.12 -10.10
CA THR A 212 -13.77 -9.94 -8.85
C THR A 212 -13.66 -11.24 -8.05
N GLY A 213 -14.74 -12.03 -7.95
CA GLY A 213 -14.72 -13.35 -7.29
C GLY A 213 -13.82 -14.39 -7.97
N LYS A 214 -13.75 -14.41 -9.30
CA LYS A 214 -12.91 -15.36 -10.07
C LYS A 214 -11.44 -14.96 -10.11
N VAL A 215 -11.14 -13.66 -10.27
CA VAL A 215 -9.77 -13.14 -10.22
C VAL A 215 -9.15 -13.42 -8.83
N ARG A 216 -9.93 -13.26 -7.74
CA ARG A 216 -9.49 -13.60 -6.38
C ARG A 216 -9.14 -15.09 -6.18
N LEU A 217 -9.80 -16.01 -6.89
CA LEU A 217 -9.47 -17.44 -6.85
C LEU A 217 -8.26 -17.79 -7.74
N GLY A 218 -8.15 -17.17 -8.92
CA GLY A 218 -7.04 -17.40 -9.85
C GLY A 218 -5.70 -16.87 -9.36
N VAL A 219 -5.69 -15.72 -8.67
CA VAL A 219 -4.47 -15.11 -8.12
C VAL A 219 -3.80 -15.97 -7.03
N ARG A 220 -4.55 -16.84 -6.34
CA ARG A 220 -3.96 -17.80 -5.38
C ARG A 220 -3.38 -19.05 -6.06
N ILE A 221 -3.87 -19.43 -7.26
CA ILE A 221 -3.42 -20.64 -7.97
C ILE A 221 -2.12 -20.39 -8.75
N GLN A 222 -1.84 -19.16 -9.18
CA GLN A 222 -0.55 -18.77 -9.77
C GLN A 222 0.52 -18.40 -8.72
N GLY A 223 0.31 -18.75 -7.44
CA GLY A 223 1.21 -18.43 -6.34
C GLY A 223 2.41 -19.38 -6.12
N PRO A 224 2.34 -20.69 -6.42
CA PRO A 224 3.47 -21.58 -6.14
C PRO A 224 4.39 -21.84 -7.36
N CYS A 225 4.08 -21.33 -8.56
CA CYS A 225 4.77 -21.73 -9.80
C CYS A 225 5.42 -20.57 -10.57
N ILE A 226 5.86 -19.50 -9.90
CA ILE A 226 6.87 -18.58 -10.44
C ILE A 226 8.12 -18.76 -9.56
N PRO A 227 8.90 -19.85 -9.72
CA PRO A 227 9.92 -20.18 -8.74
C PRO A 227 11.23 -19.44 -9.01
N LEU A 228 11.86 -19.00 -7.91
CA LEU A 228 13.29 -18.79 -7.69
C LEU A 228 13.97 -17.52 -8.22
N LYS A 229 13.63 -16.98 -9.41
CA LYS A 229 14.28 -15.72 -9.86
C LYS A 229 13.76 -14.49 -9.11
N LEU A 230 12.45 -14.46 -8.87
CA LEU A 230 11.78 -13.35 -8.18
C LEU A 230 12.11 -13.32 -6.68
N GLU A 231 12.35 -14.47 -6.05
CA GLU A 231 12.66 -14.56 -4.61
C GLU A 231 14.06 -13.99 -4.30
N ARG A 232 15.04 -14.20 -5.20
CA ARG A 232 16.38 -13.61 -5.10
C ARG A 232 16.33 -12.08 -5.30
N CYS A 233 15.58 -11.61 -6.31
CA CYS A 233 15.28 -10.17 -6.46
C CYS A 233 14.53 -9.61 -5.25
N THR A 234 13.64 -10.37 -4.59
CA THR A 234 12.85 -9.88 -3.44
C THR A 234 13.72 -9.69 -2.19
N VAL A 235 14.72 -10.55 -1.98
CA VAL A 235 15.65 -10.46 -0.83
C VAL A 235 16.70 -9.37 -1.07
N GLU A 236 17.19 -9.20 -2.31
CA GLU A 236 18.15 -8.15 -2.67
C GLU A 236 17.49 -6.76 -2.85
N CYS A 237 16.21 -6.69 -3.23
CA CYS A 237 15.45 -5.42 -3.35
C CYS A 237 14.81 -4.98 -2.03
N ALA A 238 14.92 -5.75 -0.94
CA ALA A 238 14.31 -5.43 0.34
C ALA A 238 15.04 -4.28 1.06
N SER A 239 14.73 -3.03 0.69
CA SER A 239 14.74 -1.93 1.66
C SER A 239 13.69 -2.25 2.75
N PRO A 240 13.87 -1.91 4.04
CA PRO A 240 13.22 -2.56 5.19
C PRO A 240 11.71 -2.26 5.38
N GLY A 241 10.89 -2.38 4.33
CA GLY A 241 9.46 -2.09 4.44
C GLY A 241 8.54 -2.57 3.32
N VAL A 242 9.02 -3.03 2.16
CA VAL A 242 8.10 -3.42 1.06
C VAL A 242 8.54 -4.71 0.37
N SER A 243 7.93 -5.83 0.74
CA SER A 243 8.05 -7.09 0.01
C SER A 243 7.14 -7.09 -1.23
N THR A 244 7.58 -7.69 -2.34
CA THR A 244 6.78 -7.84 -3.57
C THR A 244 5.48 -8.61 -3.33
N ARG A 245 5.43 -9.52 -2.34
CA ARG A 245 4.18 -10.16 -1.88
C ARG A 245 3.20 -9.14 -1.30
N THR A 246 3.70 -8.11 -0.63
CA THR A 246 2.91 -6.98 -0.13
C THR A 246 2.33 -6.15 -1.26
N ILE A 247 3.08 -5.91 -2.34
CA ILE A 247 2.63 -5.15 -3.51
C ILE A 247 1.50 -5.90 -4.24
N TYR A 248 1.62 -7.23 -4.34
CA TYR A 248 0.63 -8.10 -4.98
C TYR A 248 -0.66 -8.22 -4.14
N VAL A 249 -0.53 -8.33 -2.81
CA VAL A 249 -1.67 -8.28 -1.88
C VAL A 249 -2.30 -6.88 -1.84
N MET A 250 -1.48 -5.82 -1.91
CA MET A 250 -1.93 -4.41 -2.03
C MET A 250 -2.79 -4.19 -3.27
N PHE A 251 -2.36 -4.69 -4.44
CA PHE A 251 -3.09 -4.51 -5.70
C PHE A 251 -4.49 -5.11 -5.65
N VAL A 252 -4.66 -6.20 -4.88
CA VAL A 252 -5.96 -6.88 -4.71
C VAL A 252 -6.80 -6.26 -3.58
N CYS A 253 -6.17 -5.68 -2.54
CA CYS A 253 -6.87 -5.12 -1.38
C CYS A 253 -7.22 -3.62 -1.52
N LEU A 254 -6.52 -2.86 -2.36
CA LEU A 254 -6.84 -1.43 -2.66
C LEU A 254 -7.91 -1.26 -3.76
N LEU A 255 -8.44 -2.36 -4.30
CA LEU A 255 -9.48 -2.37 -5.33
C LEU A 255 -10.92 -2.37 -4.77
N GLU A 256 -11.10 -2.35 -3.45
CA GLU A 256 -12.40 -2.20 -2.77
C GLU A 256 -12.36 -1.11 -1.69
#